data_AF-A0A914KD71-F1
#
_entry.id   AF-A0A914KD71-F1
#
_cell.length_a   1.000
_cell.length_b   1.000
_cell.length_c   1.000
_cell.angle_alpha   90.00
_cell.angle_beta   90.00
_cell.angle_gamma   90.00
#
_symmetry.space_group_name_H-M   'P 1'
#
loop_
_entity.id
_entity.type
_entity.pdbx_description
1 polymer ?
#
loop_
_entity_poly.entity_id
_entity_poly.type
_entity_poly.pdbx_seq_one_letter_code
_entity_poly.pdbx_strand_id
1 'polypeptide(L)'
;MAEFVRKAKILLREFAVEFLNFVEERNVPLIVFSAGIGNIIEIILKKSLGHIPENLHIVANVMEFDQNNVLLIGDSLGDVDMDKGIGESLALKIGYLNRDFDVLLEKYLNAFDIVLIDCQSMEVPLDIFKLCQNKN
;
A
#
# COMPACT_ATOMS: atom_id res chain seq x y z
N MET A 1 -23.62 16.10 -6.90
CA MET A 1 -22.63 16.60 -5.93
C MET A 1 -21.98 15.36 -5.35
N ALA A 2 -20.68 15.22 -5.58
CA ALA A 2 -19.98 13.96 -5.75
C ALA A 2 -20.19 12.92 -4.64
N GLU A 3 -20.43 11.70 -5.11
CA GLU A 3 -20.58 10.47 -4.36
C GLU A 3 -19.36 10.23 -3.46
N PHE A 4 -19.64 9.85 -2.22
CA PHE A 4 -18.65 9.55 -1.18
C PHE A 4 -17.57 8.59 -1.69
N VAL A 5 -16.36 9.12 -1.96
CA VAL A 5 -15.17 8.29 -2.16
C VAL A 5 -14.69 7.81 -0.79
N ARG A 6 -15.37 6.78 -0.28
CA ARG A 6 -14.84 5.89 0.76
C ARG A 6 -13.84 4.96 0.07
N LYS A 7 -12.54 5.16 0.27
CA LYS A 7 -11.49 4.14 0.10
C LYS A 7 -10.13 4.71 0.49
N ALA A 8 -9.32 3.85 1.11
CA ALA A 8 -7.97 4.13 1.57
C ALA A 8 -7.15 4.98 0.57
N LYS A 9 -6.32 5.89 1.09
CA LYS A 9 -5.60 6.94 0.33
C LYS A 9 -4.47 6.44 -0.58
N ILE A 10 -4.52 5.18 -0.98
CA ILE A 10 -3.72 4.66 -2.07
C ILE A 10 -4.57 4.77 -3.34
N LEU A 11 -4.73 6.01 -3.80
CA LEU A 11 -5.42 6.31 -5.04
C LEU A 11 -4.36 6.64 -6.08
N LEU A 12 -4.46 5.97 -7.23
CA LEU A 12 -3.74 6.44 -8.40
C LEU A 12 -4.20 7.87 -8.72
N ARG A 13 -3.31 8.66 -9.33
CA ARG A 13 -3.67 10.02 -9.77
C ARG A 13 -4.82 9.95 -10.77
N GLU A 14 -5.57 11.05 -10.88
CA GLU A 14 -6.59 11.19 -11.92
C GLU A 14 -6.01 10.84 -13.29
N PHE A 15 -6.77 10.08 -14.09
CA PHE A 15 -6.38 9.54 -15.40
C PHE A 15 -5.22 8.54 -15.43
N ALA A 16 -4.71 8.09 -14.28
CA ALA A 16 -3.58 7.16 -14.26
C ALA A 16 -3.92 5.79 -14.86
N VAL A 17 -5.15 5.28 -14.65
CA VAL A 17 -5.59 4.01 -15.22
C VAL A 17 -5.69 4.11 -16.74
N GLU A 18 -6.32 5.17 -17.24
CA GLU A 18 -6.46 5.47 -18.66
C GLU A 18 -5.09 5.66 -19.33
N PHE A 19 -4.17 6.35 -18.66
CA PHE A 19 -2.80 6.49 -19.13
C PHE A 19 -2.08 5.14 -19.22
N LEU A 20 -2.16 4.31 -18.18
CA LEU A 20 -1.51 2.98 -18.15
C LEU A 20 -2.06 2.09 -19.28
N ASN A 21 -3.38 2.05 -19.46
CA ASN A 21 -4.01 1.30 -20.55
C ASN A 21 -3.59 1.82 -21.93
N PHE A 22 -3.57 3.14 -22.14
CA PHE A 22 -3.19 3.76 -23.41
C PHE A 22 -1.74 3.44 -23.82
N VAL A 23 -0.84 3.42 -22.84
CA VAL A 23 0.58 3.11 -23.01
C VAL A 23 0.77 1.62 -23.28
N GLU A 24 0.03 0.75 -22.58
CA GLU A 24 -0.04 -0.70 -22.84
C GLU A 24 -0.54 -1.03 -24.24
N GLU A 25 -1.65 -0.44 -24.69
CA GLU A 25 -2.21 -0.64 -26.05
C GLU A 25 -1.23 -0.28 -27.17
N ARG A 26 -0.33 0.67 -26.92
CA ARG A 26 0.71 1.10 -27.87
C ARG A 26 2.04 0.39 -27.67
N ASN A 27 2.12 -0.53 -26.71
CA ASN A 27 3.31 -1.26 -26.33
C ASN A 27 4.52 -0.32 -26.06
N VAL A 28 4.26 0.85 -25.47
CA VAL A 28 5.29 1.83 -25.13
C VAL A 28 5.91 1.44 -23.78
N PRO A 29 7.23 1.18 -23.68
CA PRO A 29 7.83 0.77 -22.41
C PRO A 29 7.69 1.85 -21.33
N LEU A 30 7.21 1.44 -20.15
CA LEU A 30 7.04 2.33 -19.00
C LEU A 30 7.81 1.79 -17.80
N ILE A 31 8.54 2.67 -17.11
CA ILE A 31 9.28 2.33 -15.88
C ILE A 31 8.70 3.13 -14.72
N VAL A 32 8.32 2.44 -13.65
CA VAL A 32 7.98 3.05 -12.36
C VAL A 32 9.19 2.92 -11.45
N PHE A 33 9.83 4.05 -11.14
CA PHE A 33 10.94 4.11 -10.20
C PHE A 33 10.45 4.63 -8.85
N SER A 34 10.59 3.83 -7.80
CA SER A 34 10.06 4.16 -6.47
C SER A 34 11.03 3.75 -5.35
N ALA A 35 11.20 4.61 -4.36
CA ALA A 35 11.88 4.27 -3.11
C ALA A 35 10.95 3.51 -2.14
N GLY A 36 9.66 3.41 -2.46
CA GLY A 36 8.67 2.68 -1.67
C GLY A 36 8.74 1.17 -1.87
N ILE A 37 7.75 0.47 -1.30
CA ILE A 37 7.69 -0.99 -1.31
C ILE A 37 7.03 -1.48 -2.62
N GLY A 38 7.79 -2.17 -3.47
CA GLY A 38 7.39 -2.69 -4.77
C GLY A 38 6.18 -3.62 -4.71
N ASN A 39 6.12 -4.51 -3.71
CA ASN A 39 4.97 -5.41 -3.52
C ASN A 39 3.66 -4.62 -3.35
N ILE A 40 3.71 -3.47 -2.67
CA ILE A 40 2.56 -2.59 -2.48
C ILE A 40 2.14 -1.96 -3.81
N ILE A 41 3.10 -1.47 -4.60
CA ILE A 41 2.85 -0.91 -5.95
C ILE A 41 2.14 -1.94 -6.83
N GLU A 42 2.61 -3.18 -6.83
CA GLU A 42 1.96 -4.26 -7.58
C GLU A 42 0.52 -4.53 -7.14
N ILE A 43 0.23 -4.54 -5.83
CA ILE A 43 -1.15 -4.73 -5.32
C ILE A 43 -2.04 -3.63 -5.86
N ILE A 44 -1.58 -2.39 -5.79
CA ILE A 44 -2.37 -1.22 -6.21
C ILE A 44 -2.70 -1.33 -7.69
N LEU A 45 -1.68 -1.60 -8.51
CA LEU A 45 -1.86 -1.73 -9.95
C LEU A 45 -2.78 -2.90 -10.29
N LYS A 46 -2.59 -4.08 -9.68
CA LYS A 46 -3.48 -5.24 -9.87
C LYS A 46 -4.92 -4.95 -9.44
N LYS A 47 -5.13 -4.24 -8.33
CA LYS A 47 -6.49 -3.87 -7.87
C LYS A 47 -7.14 -2.80 -8.75
N SER A 48 -6.36 -1.87 -9.29
CA SER A 48 -6.88 -0.78 -10.12
C SER A 48 -7.09 -1.19 -11.57
N LEU A 49 -6.24 -2.05 -12.13
CA LEU A 49 -6.26 -2.47 -13.54
C LEU A 49 -6.84 -3.88 -13.75
N GLY A 50 -6.80 -4.75 -12.73
CA GLY A 50 -7.09 -6.18 -12.85
C GLY A 50 -5.85 -7.03 -13.18
N HIS A 51 -4.78 -6.43 -13.69
CA HIS A 51 -3.51 -7.07 -14.04
C HIS A 51 -2.33 -6.10 -13.88
N ILE A 52 -1.10 -6.56 -14.17
CA ILE A 52 0.07 -5.69 -14.35
C ILE A 52 0.38 -5.66 -15.85
N PRO A 53 0.48 -4.47 -16.48
CA PRO A 53 0.82 -4.37 -17.90
C PRO A 53 2.18 -4.99 -18.23
N GLU A 54 2.27 -5.75 -19.32
CA GLU A 54 3.51 -6.45 -19.70
C GLU A 54 4.66 -5.49 -20.05
N ASN A 55 4.33 -4.31 -20.58
CA ASN A 55 5.26 -3.25 -20.94
C ASN A 55 5.66 -2.35 -19.74
N LEU A 56 5.23 -2.70 -18.52
CA LEU A 56 5.54 -1.97 -17.30
C LEU A 56 6.69 -2.65 -16.54
N HIS A 57 7.68 -1.88 -16.12
CA HIS A 57 8.76 -2.34 -15.26
C HIS A 57 8.78 -1.53 -13.97
N ILE A 58 8.73 -2.22 -12.83
CA ILE A 58 8.75 -1.58 -11.51
C ILE A 58 10.14 -1.79 -10.90
N VAL A 59 10.80 -0.68 -10.58
CA VAL A 59 12.08 -0.67 -9.87
C VAL A 59 11.83 -0.06 -8.50
N ALA A 60 11.75 -0.92 -7.48
CA ALA A 60 11.41 -0.55 -6.11
C ALA A 60 11.98 -1.55 -5.09
N ASN A 61 11.94 -1.19 -3.81
CA ASN A 61 12.35 -2.08 -2.73
C ASN A 61 11.34 -3.21 -2.55
N VAL A 62 11.76 -4.46 -2.56
CA VAL A 62 10.86 -5.60 -2.31
C VAL A 62 10.91 -5.95 -0.83
N MET A 63 9.75 -6.11 -0.22
CA MET A 63 9.63 -6.62 1.15
C MET A 63 9.29 -8.11 1.09
N GLU A 64 10.09 -8.93 1.75
CA GLU A 64 9.83 -10.36 1.96
C GLU A 64 9.64 -10.58 3.46
N PHE A 65 8.52 -11.16 3.90
CA PHE A 65 8.31 -11.43 5.33
C PHE A 65 9.07 -12.71 5.69
N ASP A 66 10.11 -12.59 6.52
CA ASP A 66 10.74 -13.72 7.17
C ASP A 66 10.33 -13.78 8.66
N GLN A 67 10.91 -14.73 9.41
CA GLN A 67 10.67 -14.90 10.84
C GLN A 67 11.08 -13.70 11.72
N ASN A 68 11.78 -12.71 11.16
CA ASN A 68 12.24 -11.51 11.85
C ASN A 68 11.44 -10.26 11.47
N ASN A 69 10.52 -10.35 10.50
CA ASN A 69 9.75 -9.21 10.02
C ASN A 69 8.37 -9.15 10.69
N VAL A 70 7.89 -7.95 11.00
CA VAL A 70 6.64 -7.73 11.75
C VAL A 70 5.64 -6.99 10.87
N LEU A 71 4.41 -7.48 10.82
CA LEU A 71 3.28 -6.72 10.30
C LEU A 71 2.51 -6.12 11.49
N LEU A 72 2.66 -4.82 11.71
CA LEU A 72 1.98 -4.11 12.78
C LEU A 72 0.69 -3.50 12.21
N ILE A 73 -0.43 -3.78 12.84
CA ILE A 73 -1.73 -3.20 12.48
C ILE A 73 -2.28 -2.50 13.72
N GLY A 74 -2.63 -1.22 13.56
CA GLY A 74 -3.17 -0.39 14.64
C GLY A 74 -4.28 0.53 14.14
N ASP A 75 -5.10 1.03 15.05
CA ASP A 75 -6.16 2.00 14.76
C ASP A 75 -5.94 3.33 15.50
N SER A 76 -4.95 3.38 16.39
CA SER A 76 -4.58 4.55 17.19
C SER A 76 -3.09 4.88 17.06
N LEU A 77 -2.71 6.13 17.36
CA LEU A 77 -1.30 6.52 17.43
C LEU A 77 -0.53 5.81 18.58
N GLY A 78 -1.24 5.25 19.56
CA GLY A 78 -0.62 4.47 20.64
C GLY A 78 -0.06 3.13 20.18
N ASP A 79 -0.53 2.63 19.03
CA ASP A 79 -0.18 1.32 18.49
C ASP A 79 1.16 1.32 17.75
N VAL A 80 1.65 2.50 17.34
CA VAL A 80 2.80 2.69 16.44
C VAL A 80 4.06 2.01 16.94
N ASP A 81 4.22 1.87 18.26
CA ASP A 81 5.42 1.38 18.93
C ASP A 81 5.26 -0.03 19.52
N MET A 82 4.16 -0.73 19.23
CA MET A 82 3.94 -2.09 19.74
C MET A 82 4.92 -3.14 19.17
N ASP A 83 5.67 -2.78 18.12
CA ASP A 83 6.77 -3.58 17.55
C ASP A 83 8.04 -3.57 18.43
N LYS A 84 8.24 -2.55 19.28
CA LYS A 84 9.47 -2.37 20.07
C LYS A 84 9.75 -3.50 21.07
N GLY A 85 8.75 -4.32 21.40
CA GLY A 85 8.90 -5.48 22.28
C GLY A 85 9.37 -6.76 21.57
N ILE A 86 9.43 -6.76 20.23
CA ILE A 86 9.65 -7.98 19.41
C ILE A 86 11.11 -8.15 18.97
N GLY A 87 12.00 -7.16 19.23
CA GLY A 87 13.43 -7.21 18.89
C GLY A 87 13.80 -6.22 17.77
N GLU A 88 14.97 -6.39 17.17
CA GLU A 88 15.37 -5.65 15.95
C GLU A 88 14.72 -6.25 14.71
N SER A 89 13.40 -6.07 14.62
CA SER A 89 12.57 -6.54 13.52
C SER A 89 12.21 -5.39 12.60
N LEU A 90 12.27 -5.60 11.28
CA LEU A 90 11.71 -4.65 10.33
C LEU A 90 10.17 -4.74 10.38
N ALA A 91 9.51 -3.67 10.80
CA ALA A 91 8.06 -3.62 10.92
C ALA A 91 7.42 -2.82 9.77
N LEU A 92 6.45 -3.43 9.07
CA LEU A 92 5.52 -2.71 8.21
C LEU A 92 4.30 -2.29 9.05
N LYS A 93 4.07 -0.99 9.17
CA LYS A 93 3.03 -0.43 10.04
C LYS A 93 1.81 0.03 9.22
N ILE A 94 0.66 -0.57 9.49
CA ILE A 94 -0.62 -0.25 8.86
C ILE A 94 -1.55 0.38 9.89
N GLY A 95 -1.93 1.64 9.66
CA GLY A 95 -2.83 2.42 10.50
C GLY A 95 -4.24 2.52 9.90
N TYR A 96 -5.26 2.12 10.66
CA TYR A 96 -6.67 2.34 10.30
C TYR A 96 -7.15 3.66 10.85
N LEU A 97 -7.38 4.64 9.98
CA LEU A 97 -7.93 5.94 10.34
C LEU A 97 -9.41 6.00 9.98
N ASN A 98 -10.28 5.95 10.99
CA ASN A 98 -11.74 5.92 10.80
C ASN A 98 -12.47 7.13 11.41
N ARG A 99 -11.76 8.09 12.00
CA ARG A 99 -12.30 9.29 12.66
C ARG A 99 -11.34 10.47 12.59
N ASP A 100 -11.84 11.67 12.84
CA ASP A 100 -11.05 12.90 13.05
C ASP A 100 -10.00 13.15 11.95
N PHE A 101 -10.37 12.93 10.69
CA PHE A 101 -9.45 12.94 9.55
C PHE A 101 -8.65 14.24 9.45
N ASP A 102 -9.30 15.39 9.66
CA ASP A 102 -8.67 16.71 9.54
C ASP A 102 -7.53 16.92 10.56
N VAL A 103 -7.58 16.22 11.70
CA VAL A 103 -6.63 16.38 12.81
C VAL A 103 -5.58 15.27 12.83
N LEU A 104 -5.98 14.05 12.47
CA LEU A 104 -5.16 12.86 12.66
C LEU A 104 -4.43 12.42 11.40
N LEU A 105 -4.91 12.79 10.20
CA LEU A 105 -4.36 12.27 8.95
C LEU A 105 -2.86 12.54 8.80
N GLU A 106 -2.42 13.78 9.04
CA GLU A 106 -1.00 14.12 8.94
C GLU A 106 -0.15 13.34 9.95
N LYS A 107 -0.67 13.15 11.17
CA LYS A 107 0.01 12.37 12.21
C LYS A 107 0.11 10.90 11.84
N TYR A 108 -0.95 10.32 11.28
CA TYR A 108 -0.95 8.92 10.84
C TYR A 108 -0.02 8.71 9.65
N LEU A 109 -0.01 9.63 8.68
CA LEU A 109 0.89 9.56 7.51
C LEU A 109 2.37 9.65 7.91
N ASN A 110 2.69 10.34 9.00
CA ASN A 110 4.06 10.41 9.54
C ASN A 110 4.44 9.21 10.42
N ALA A 111 3.46 8.48 10.97
CA ALA A 111 3.68 7.43 11.96
C ALA A 111 3.56 6.00 11.42
N PHE A 112 2.69 5.80 10.42
CA PHE A 112 2.44 4.51 9.77
C PHE A 112 2.95 4.53 8.34
N ASP A 113 3.46 3.40 7.85
CA ASP A 113 3.88 3.26 6.45
C ASP A 113 2.67 3.25 5.50
N ILE A 114 1.55 2.69 5.95
CA ILE A 114 0.30 2.61 5.19
C ILE A 114 -0.85 3.10 6.06
N VAL A 115 -1.65 4.05 5.56
CA VAL A 115 -2.84 4.55 6.24
C VAL A 115 -4.10 4.18 5.46
N LEU A 116 -4.95 3.36 6.08
CA LEU A 116 -6.24 2.94 5.54
C LEU A 116 -7.33 3.85 6.11
N ILE A 117 -7.85 4.73 5.25
CA ILE A 117 -8.87 5.71 5.62
C ILE A 117 -10.27 5.12 5.42
N ASP A 118 -11.09 5.24 6.47
CA ASP A 118 -12.50 4.84 6.49
C ASP A 118 -12.71 3.41 5.97
N CYS A 119 -11.81 2.52 6.38
CA CYS A 119 -11.72 1.14 5.93
C CYS A 119 -12.06 0.19 7.08
N GLN A 120 -12.93 -0.79 6.79
CA GLN A 120 -13.33 -1.84 7.74
C GLN A 120 -12.89 -3.24 7.26
N SER A 121 -12.12 -3.31 6.18
CA SER A 121 -11.69 -4.56 5.56
C SER A 121 -10.24 -4.91 5.92
N MET A 122 -9.96 -6.21 6.04
CA MET A 122 -8.61 -6.78 6.20
C MET A 122 -7.99 -7.22 4.87
N GLU A 123 -8.65 -6.93 3.75
CA GLU A 123 -8.20 -7.35 2.41
C GLU A 123 -6.80 -6.81 2.07
N VAL A 124 -6.52 -5.54 2.36
CA VAL A 124 -5.20 -4.94 2.10
C VAL A 124 -4.10 -5.62 2.93
N PRO A 125 -4.20 -5.71 4.28
CA PRO A 125 -3.22 -6.48 5.05
C PRO A 125 -3.05 -7.94 4.57
N LEU A 126 -4.15 -8.62 4.22
CA LEU A 126 -4.11 -9.99 3.75
C LEU A 126 -3.35 -10.14 2.41
N ASP A 127 -3.58 -9.24 1.46
CA ASP A 127 -2.93 -9.27 0.15
C ASP A 127 -1.43 -8.96 0.26
N ILE A 128 -1.07 -8.00 1.13
CA ILE A 128 0.32 -7.70 1.45
C ILE A 128 1.00 -8.94 2.02
N PHE A 129 0.40 -9.56 3.02
CA PHE A 129 0.95 -10.75 3.65
C PHE A 129 1.16 -11.89 2.64
N LYS A 130 0.16 -12.16 1.77
CA LYS A 130 0.26 -13.20 0.73
C LYS A 130 1.39 -12.94 -0.26
N LEU A 131 1.59 -11.70 -0.72
CA LEU A 131 2.64 -11.38 -1.68
C LEU A 131 4.04 -11.44 -1.07
N CYS A 132 4.16 -11.08 0.20
CA CYS A 132 5.42 -11.16 0.92
C CYS A 132 5.75 -12.58 1.40
N GLN A 133 4.80 -13.54 1.32
CA GLN A 133 5.01 -14.98 1.59
C GLN A 133 5.26 -15.81 0.31
N ASN A 134 4.76 -15.36 -0.84
CA ASN A 134 4.82 -16.14 -2.07
C ASN A 134 6.13 -15.92 -2.85
N LYS A 135 7.19 -16.61 -2.42
CA LYS A 135 8.25 -17.13 -3.29
C LYS A 135 8.72 -18.50 -2.78
N ASN A 136 7.95 -19.54 -3.11
CA ASN A 136 8.44 -20.90 -3.32
C ASN A 136 7.86 -21.40 -4.63
#